data_AF-A0A535CSW3-F1
#
_entry.id   AF-A0A535CSW3-F1
#
_cell.length_a   1.000
_cell.length_b   1.000
_cell.length_c   1.000
_cell.angle_alpha   90.00
_cell.angle_beta   90.00
_cell.angle_gamma   90.00
#
_symmetry.space_group_name_H-M   'P 1'
#
loop_
_entity.id
_entity.type
_entity.pdbx_description
1 polymer ?
#
loop_
_entity_poly.entity_id
_entity_poly.type
_entity_poly.pdbx_seq_one_letter_code
_entity_poly.pdbx_strand_id
1 'polypeptide(L)'
;MRVVRIAAACLLLAALAAAAGVTAVGASHHRAFTKGAAALEQRWDVMLSQGVPEASLAPLRASLGHSDYQAGWWAPVWWTQTGKPALDQLQHRSDAAWTAALAAARLKAQAPQTGWEQLMITEAQYVPADAVTAQKAWAGELQKASTPAQVELLVAAWSGNVAVARHAADYNQLNAQVSSYGGLSGLLSKADAAVSTARRDNLDAGAVPTLAATLRTQLRNGADATHAVKDLLSAMQTLRTLISLNNNVAAGLRPLMLLVDQAAAEQTTNGRSFLSQFNDIKQRLHDASLSAQLSAVGQSIATLQTAVQTELTTDQCGHSVGSGKVITLNLTL
;
A
#
# COMPACT_ATOMS: atom_id res chain seq x y z
N MET A 1 -87.05 -11.95 60.60
CA MET A 1 -85.87 -11.07 60.39
C MET A 1 -84.50 -11.74 60.62
N ARG A 2 -84.37 -12.86 61.36
CA ARG A 2 -83.06 -13.53 61.59
C ARG A 2 -82.50 -14.27 60.37
N VAL A 3 -83.34 -14.85 59.52
CA VAL A 3 -82.93 -15.62 58.32
C VAL A 3 -82.34 -14.72 57.21
N VAL A 4 -82.83 -13.49 57.07
CA VAL A 4 -82.32 -12.50 56.09
C VAL A 4 -80.90 -12.00 56.46
N ARG A 5 -80.58 -11.91 57.75
CA ARG A 5 -79.25 -11.48 58.23
C ARG A 5 -78.17 -12.54 58.01
N ILE A 6 -78.53 -13.83 58.07
CA ILE A 6 -77.59 -14.95 57.82
C ILE A 6 -77.30 -15.09 56.32
N ALA A 7 -78.32 -14.95 55.47
CA ALA A 7 -78.12 -14.96 54.01
C ALA A 7 -77.26 -13.79 53.51
N ALA A 8 -77.46 -12.59 54.05
CA ALA A 8 -76.62 -11.42 53.73
C ALA A 8 -75.16 -11.60 54.20
N ALA A 9 -74.94 -12.20 55.37
CA ALA A 9 -73.59 -12.49 55.87
C ALA A 9 -72.86 -13.55 55.03
N CYS A 10 -73.56 -14.60 54.57
CA CYS A 10 -72.98 -15.60 53.67
C CYS A 10 -72.65 -15.04 52.28
N LEU A 11 -73.48 -14.14 51.74
CA LEU A 11 -73.21 -13.43 50.48
C LEU A 11 -72.01 -12.48 50.61
N LEU A 12 -71.88 -11.76 51.72
CA LEU A 12 -70.73 -10.90 52.00
C LEU A 12 -69.44 -11.72 52.18
N LEU A 13 -69.49 -12.86 52.87
CA LEU A 13 -68.33 -13.75 53.03
C LEU A 13 -67.91 -14.42 51.71
N ALA A 14 -68.86 -14.82 50.87
CA ALA A 14 -68.57 -15.33 49.53
C ALA A 14 -67.99 -14.24 48.62
N ALA A 15 -68.49 -13.00 48.70
CA ALA A 15 -67.94 -11.86 47.97
C ALA A 15 -66.54 -11.47 48.46
N LEU A 16 -66.26 -11.55 49.76
CA LEU A 16 -64.94 -11.31 50.34
C LEU A 16 -63.95 -12.42 50.00
N ALA A 17 -64.37 -13.68 50.00
CA ALA A 17 -63.54 -14.82 49.57
C ALA A 17 -63.25 -14.76 48.06
N ALA A 18 -64.23 -14.38 47.23
CA ALA A 18 -64.04 -14.14 45.81
C ALA A 18 -63.10 -12.94 45.56
N ALA A 19 -63.25 -11.84 46.32
CA ALA A 19 -62.35 -10.69 46.25
C ALA A 19 -60.92 -11.02 46.70
N ALA A 20 -60.75 -11.85 47.72
CA ALA A 20 -59.44 -12.34 48.18
C ALA A 20 -58.79 -13.28 47.14
N GLY A 21 -59.57 -14.14 46.48
CA GLY A 21 -59.07 -15.00 45.39
C GLY A 21 -58.61 -14.21 44.16
N VAL A 22 -59.39 -13.21 43.75
CA VAL A 22 -59.08 -12.35 42.59
C VAL A 22 -57.85 -11.49 42.84
N THR A 23 -57.66 -10.98 44.07
CA THR A 23 -56.47 -10.20 44.45
C THR A 23 -55.20 -11.06 44.52
N ALA A 24 -55.28 -12.29 45.01
CA ALA A 24 -54.14 -13.22 45.01
C ALA A 24 -53.72 -13.62 43.59
N VAL A 25 -54.68 -13.87 42.70
CA VAL A 25 -54.42 -14.16 41.27
C VAL A 25 -53.79 -12.95 40.58
N GLY A 26 -54.34 -11.74 40.78
CA GLY A 26 -53.78 -10.51 40.23
C GLY A 26 -52.35 -10.23 40.70
N ALA A 27 -52.08 -10.40 41.99
CA ALA A 27 -50.72 -10.26 42.54
C ALA A 27 -49.74 -11.28 41.95
N SER A 28 -50.18 -12.52 41.70
CA SER A 28 -49.37 -13.56 41.07
C SER A 28 -49.02 -13.21 39.62
N HIS A 29 -50.02 -12.81 38.82
CA HIS A 29 -49.83 -12.39 37.42
C HIS A 29 -48.90 -11.17 37.31
N HIS A 30 -49.12 -10.16 38.15
CA HIS A 30 -48.26 -8.98 38.21
C HIS A 30 -46.80 -9.35 38.52
N ARG A 31 -46.56 -10.19 39.55
CA ARG A 31 -45.18 -10.64 39.89
C ARG A 31 -44.52 -11.39 38.74
N ALA A 32 -45.25 -12.28 38.07
CA ALA A 32 -44.73 -13.02 36.93
C ALA A 32 -44.35 -12.08 35.76
N PHE A 33 -45.21 -11.09 35.47
CA PHE A 33 -44.92 -10.08 34.46
C PHE A 33 -43.70 -9.23 34.82
N THR A 34 -43.63 -8.69 36.05
CA THR A 34 -42.48 -7.86 36.48
C THR A 34 -41.16 -8.61 36.39
N LYS A 35 -41.16 -9.91 36.70
CA LYS A 35 -39.97 -10.76 36.56
C LYS A 35 -39.59 -10.95 35.10
N GLY A 36 -40.57 -11.16 34.22
CA GLY A 36 -40.33 -11.29 32.77
C GLY A 36 -39.85 -9.98 32.12
N ALA A 37 -40.42 -8.85 32.53
CA ALA A 37 -40.01 -7.51 32.10
C ALA A 37 -38.55 -7.22 32.48
N ALA A 38 -38.17 -7.46 33.73
CA ALA A 38 -36.78 -7.28 34.19
C ALA A 38 -35.80 -8.21 33.45
N ALA A 39 -36.20 -9.44 33.11
CA ALA A 39 -35.38 -10.35 32.32
C ALA A 39 -35.17 -9.86 30.89
N LEU A 40 -36.19 -9.24 30.27
CA LEU A 40 -36.06 -8.62 28.95
C LEU A 40 -35.16 -7.39 28.98
N GLU A 41 -35.28 -6.54 29.99
CA GLU A 41 -34.41 -5.37 30.16
C GLU A 41 -32.94 -5.79 30.32
N GLN A 42 -32.66 -6.75 31.21
CA GLN A 42 -31.33 -7.31 31.37
C GLN A 42 -30.80 -7.91 30.05
N ARG A 43 -31.67 -8.58 29.29
CA ARG A 43 -31.30 -9.12 27.98
C ARG A 43 -30.96 -8.02 26.99
N TRP A 44 -31.70 -6.92 26.96
CA TRP A 44 -31.41 -5.79 26.08
C TRP A 44 -30.07 -5.12 26.42
N ASP A 45 -29.71 -5.06 27.70
CA ASP A 45 -28.40 -4.54 28.11
C ASP A 45 -27.26 -5.46 27.65
N VAL A 46 -27.46 -6.78 27.73
CA VAL A 46 -26.53 -7.76 27.14
C VAL A 46 -26.45 -7.59 25.63
N MET A 47 -27.59 -7.46 24.93
CA MET A 47 -27.61 -7.24 23.48
C MET A 47 -26.87 -5.95 23.08
N LEU A 48 -27.06 -4.87 23.82
CA LEU A 48 -26.37 -3.60 23.60
C LEU A 48 -24.85 -3.77 23.73
N SER A 49 -24.38 -4.41 24.81
CA SER A 49 -22.95 -4.69 25.01
C SER A 49 -22.36 -5.64 23.96
N GLN A 50 -23.19 -6.48 23.33
CA GLN A 50 -22.82 -7.37 22.24
C GLN A 50 -22.90 -6.70 20.85
N GLY A 51 -23.24 -5.40 20.79
CA GLY A 51 -23.20 -4.59 19.58
C GLY A 51 -24.54 -4.46 18.85
N VAL A 52 -25.67 -4.77 19.48
CA VAL A 52 -26.98 -4.38 18.93
C VAL A 52 -27.16 -2.87 19.09
N PRO A 53 -27.50 -2.12 18.02
CA PRO A 53 -27.66 -0.68 18.12
C PRO A 53 -28.73 -0.24 19.11
N GLU A 54 -28.44 0.79 19.90
CA GLU A 54 -29.39 1.45 20.82
C GLU A 54 -30.71 1.79 20.11
N ALA A 55 -30.63 2.28 18.87
CA ALA A 55 -31.79 2.64 18.05
C ALA A 55 -32.76 1.46 17.80
N SER A 56 -32.28 0.22 17.84
CA SER A 56 -33.11 -0.99 17.70
C SER A 56 -33.76 -1.41 19.03
N LEU A 57 -33.15 -1.06 20.16
CA LEU A 57 -33.59 -1.45 21.51
C LEU A 57 -34.48 -0.40 22.17
N ALA A 58 -34.23 0.89 21.93
CA ALA A 58 -34.99 1.99 22.51
C ALA A 58 -36.51 1.89 22.26
N PRO A 59 -37.00 1.53 21.05
CA PRO A 59 -38.43 1.32 20.83
C PRO A 59 -39.02 0.15 21.61
N LEU A 60 -38.21 -0.88 21.92
CA LEU A 60 -38.64 -2.03 22.73
C LEU A 60 -38.79 -1.64 24.20
N ARG A 61 -37.80 -0.91 24.74
CA ARG A 61 -37.85 -0.33 26.08
C ARG A 61 -39.03 0.63 26.24
N ALA A 62 -39.25 1.50 25.26
CA ALA A 62 -40.40 2.39 25.25
C ALA A 62 -41.74 1.63 25.22
N SER A 63 -41.84 0.57 24.41
CA SER A 63 -43.05 -0.27 24.34
C SER A 63 -43.34 -1.01 25.65
N LEU A 64 -42.31 -1.40 26.41
CA LEU A 64 -42.47 -1.99 27.74
C LEU A 64 -42.90 -0.94 28.77
N GLY A 65 -42.29 0.25 28.74
CA GLY A 65 -42.59 1.36 29.66
C GLY A 65 -43.97 2.00 29.47
N HIS A 66 -44.56 1.92 28.27
CA HIS A 66 -45.92 2.41 27.97
C HIS A 66 -46.98 1.30 27.98
N SER A 67 -46.65 0.11 28.47
CA SER A 67 -47.58 -1.01 28.48
C SER A 67 -48.67 -0.83 29.54
N ASP A 68 -49.91 -1.23 29.23
CA ASP A 68 -51.02 -1.27 30.21
C ASP A 68 -50.71 -2.17 31.43
N TYR A 69 -49.73 -3.06 31.27
CA TYR A 69 -49.20 -3.95 32.31
C TYR A 69 -48.14 -3.27 33.22
N GLN A 70 -47.99 -1.94 33.16
CA GLN A 70 -47.26 -1.17 34.18
C GLN A 70 -48.16 -0.74 35.35
N ALA A 71 -49.47 -0.98 35.24
CA ALA A 71 -50.42 -0.69 36.30
C ALA A 71 -50.15 -1.54 37.56
N GLY A 72 -50.41 -0.98 38.75
CA GLY A 72 -50.21 -1.69 40.02
C GLY A 72 -50.99 -3.01 40.10
N TRP A 73 -50.53 -3.95 40.92
CA TRP A 73 -51.09 -5.31 41.06
C TRP A 73 -52.61 -5.38 41.33
N TRP A 74 -53.21 -4.29 41.81
CA TRP A 74 -54.63 -4.13 42.10
C TRP A 74 -55.47 -3.77 40.86
N ALA A 75 -54.84 -3.46 39.73
CA ALA A 75 -55.54 -3.08 38.50
C ALA A 75 -56.33 -4.26 37.90
N PRO A 76 -57.53 -4.02 37.32
CA PRO A 76 -58.39 -5.07 36.78
C PRO A 76 -57.74 -5.93 35.68
N VAL A 77 -56.76 -5.38 34.95
CA VAL A 77 -56.02 -6.12 33.91
C VAL A 77 -55.37 -7.39 34.45
N TRP A 78 -54.89 -7.37 35.70
CA TRP A 78 -54.21 -8.51 36.32
C TRP A 78 -55.14 -9.63 36.73
N TRP A 79 -56.43 -9.34 36.89
CA TRP A 79 -57.42 -10.32 37.35
C TRP A 79 -57.77 -11.33 36.26
N THR A 80 -57.65 -10.94 34.99
CA THR A 80 -58.03 -11.76 33.84
C THR A 80 -56.87 -11.99 32.86
N GLN A 81 -55.79 -11.20 32.94
CA GLN A 81 -54.66 -11.27 32.01
C GLN A 81 -53.33 -11.40 32.76
N THR A 82 -52.38 -12.06 32.11
CA THR A 82 -51.03 -12.32 32.65
C THR A 82 -49.97 -11.38 32.07
N GLY A 83 -50.29 -10.61 31.02
CA GLY A 83 -49.32 -9.85 30.24
C GLY A 83 -48.32 -10.69 29.44
N LYS A 84 -48.42 -12.03 29.50
CA LYS A 84 -47.54 -12.96 28.78
C LYS A 84 -47.50 -12.72 27.27
N PRO A 85 -48.63 -12.51 26.55
CA PRO A 85 -48.58 -12.23 25.12
C PRO A 85 -47.75 -10.98 24.76
N ALA A 86 -47.78 -9.93 25.61
CA ALA A 86 -47.00 -8.72 25.40
C ALA A 86 -45.49 -8.98 25.59
N LEU A 87 -45.12 -9.76 26.61
CA LEU A 87 -43.73 -10.19 26.82
C LEU A 87 -43.23 -11.08 25.68
N ASP A 88 -44.04 -12.03 25.22
CA ASP A 88 -43.69 -12.93 24.11
C ASP A 88 -43.51 -12.13 22.79
N GLN A 89 -44.33 -11.10 22.56
CA GLN A 89 -44.17 -10.19 21.41
C GLN A 89 -42.87 -9.36 21.51
N LEU A 90 -42.55 -8.81 22.68
CA LEU A 90 -41.30 -8.07 22.90
C LEU A 90 -40.08 -8.97 22.73
N GLN A 91 -40.14 -10.20 23.25
CA GLN A 91 -39.13 -11.23 23.06
C GLN A 91 -38.89 -11.51 21.57
N HIS A 92 -39.95 -11.76 20.79
CA HIS A 92 -39.85 -11.99 19.35
C HIS A 92 -39.23 -10.79 18.61
N ARG A 93 -39.63 -9.56 18.95
CA ARG A 93 -39.04 -8.35 18.35
C ARG A 93 -37.56 -8.17 18.75
N SER A 94 -37.18 -8.59 19.94
CA SER A 94 -35.78 -8.61 20.39
C SER A 94 -34.95 -9.60 19.57
N ASP A 95 -35.49 -10.79 19.30
CA ASP A 95 -34.84 -11.80 18.46
C ASP A 95 -34.65 -11.31 17.02
N ALA A 96 -35.65 -10.59 16.49
CA ALA A 96 -35.55 -9.94 15.19
C ALA A 96 -34.47 -8.85 15.17
N ALA A 97 -34.41 -7.99 16.20
CA ALA A 97 -33.39 -6.94 16.32
C ALA A 97 -31.97 -7.54 16.41
N TRP A 98 -31.80 -8.62 17.18
CA TRP A 98 -30.55 -9.38 17.26
C TRP A 98 -30.12 -9.90 15.88
N THR A 99 -31.03 -10.59 15.20
CA THR A 99 -30.77 -11.21 13.89
C THR A 99 -30.40 -10.17 12.84
N ALA A 100 -31.14 -9.05 12.81
CA ALA A 100 -30.87 -7.93 11.91
C ALA A 100 -29.49 -7.29 12.18
N ALA A 101 -29.12 -7.08 13.44
CA ALA A 101 -27.82 -6.53 13.81
C ALA A 101 -26.66 -7.46 13.39
N LEU A 102 -26.80 -8.76 13.64
CA LEU A 102 -25.77 -9.74 13.24
C LEU A 102 -25.64 -9.84 11.71
N ALA A 103 -26.77 -9.81 10.98
CA ALA A 103 -26.77 -9.80 9.53
C ALA A 103 -26.11 -8.53 8.98
N ALA A 104 -26.43 -7.36 9.53
CA ALA A 104 -25.83 -6.08 9.14
C ALA A 104 -24.32 -6.06 9.40
N ALA A 105 -23.86 -6.57 10.55
CA ALA A 105 -22.44 -6.69 10.84
C ALA A 105 -21.74 -7.62 9.85
N ARG A 106 -22.33 -8.77 9.50
CA ARG A 106 -21.79 -9.71 8.50
C ARG A 106 -21.76 -9.12 7.10
N LEU A 107 -22.74 -8.29 6.73
CA LEU A 107 -22.75 -7.60 5.44
C LEU A 107 -21.51 -6.70 5.27
N LYS A 108 -21.05 -6.04 6.35
CA LYS A 108 -19.83 -5.21 6.32
C LYS A 108 -18.57 -6.02 5.98
N ALA A 109 -18.56 -7.33 6.20
CA ALA A 109 -17.43 -8.19 5.84
C ALA A 109 -17.24 -8.36 4.32
N GLN A 110 -18.22 -7.99 3.50
CA GLN A 110 -18.12 -8.08 2.04
C GLN A 110 -17.05 -7.13 1.48
N ALA A 111 -16.96 -5.89 1.98
CA ALA A 111 -16.03 -4.90 1.46
C ALA A 111 -14.55 -5.33 1.56
N PRO A 112 -14.02 -5.74 2.72
CA PRO A 112 -12.63 -6.20 2.80
C PRO A 112 -12.42 -7.54 2.07
N GLN A 113 -13.44 -8.39 1.96
CA GLN A 113 -13.37 -9.62 1.16
C GLN A 113 -13.21 -9.30 -0.34
N THR A 114 -14.02 -8.39 -0.89
CA THR A 114 -13.86 -7.90 -2.26
C THR A 114 -12.50 -7.22 -2.47
N GLY A 115 -12.04 -6.44 -1.48
CA GLY A 115 -10.70 -5.84 -1.52
C GLY A 115 -9.58 -6.87 -1.61
N TRP A 116 -9.69 -7.97 -0.87
CA TRP A 116 -8.77 -9.11 -0.93
C TRP A 116 -8.85 -9.85 -2.27
N GLU A 117 -10.06 -10.14 -2.77
CA GLU A 117 -10.26 -10.81 -4.05
C GLU A 117 -9.64 -10.00 -5.21
N GLN A 118 -9.86 -8.68 -5.21
CA GLN A 118 -9.25 -7.79 -6.20
C GLN A 118 -7.72 -7.81 -6.13
N LEU A 119 -7.15 -7.82 -4.91
CA LEU A 119 -5.71 -7.94 -4.70
C LEU A 119 -5.18 -9.27 -5.27
N MET A 120 -5.86 -10.39 -4.99
CA MET A 120 -5.46 -11.69 -5.51
C MET A 120 -5.60 -11.80 -7.04
N ILE A 121 -6.60 -11.16 -7.65
CA ILE A 121 -6.75 -11.15 -9.12
C ILE A 121 -5.60 -10.38 -9.79
N THR A 122 -5.19 -9.25 -9.20
CA THR A 122 -4.22 -8.34 -9.83
C THR A 122 -2.77 -8.71 -9.50
N GLU A 123 -2.51 -9.18 -8.28
CA GLU A 123 -1.16 -9.24 -7.73
C GLU A 123 -0.87 -10.55 -6.98
N ALA A 124 -1.65 -11.63 -7.19
CA ALA A 124 -1.50 -12.90 -6.46
C ALA A 124 -0.06 -13.39 -6.28
N GLN A 125 0.79 -13.26 -7.31
CA GLN A 125 2.18 -13.71 -7.27
C GLN A 125 3.10 -12.88 -6.35
N TYR A 126 2.68 -11.68 -5.98
CA TYR A 126 3.42 -10.74 -5.12
C TYR A 126 2.85 -10.66 -3.70
N VAL A 127 1.65 -11.21 -3.47
CA VAL A 127 1.03 -11.26 -2.14
C VAL A 127 1.84 -12.17 -1.19
N PRO A 128 2.21 -11.68 0.01
CA PRO A 128 2.91 -12.49 1.00
C PRO A 128 2.12 -13.74 1.48
N ALA A 129 2.82 -14.85 1.71
CA ALA A 129 2.20 -16.11 2.10
C ALA A 129 1.52 -16.08 3.49
N ASP A 130 2.05 -15.27 4.41
CA ASP A 130 1.45 -14.98 5.71
C ASP A 130 0.12 -14.24 5.58
N ALA A 131 -0.02 -13.32 4.62
CA ALA A 131 -1.29 -12.66 4.33
C ALA A 131 -2.36 -13.64 3.83
N VAL A 132 -1.97 -14.60 2.97
CA VAL A 132 -2.86 -15.69 2.52
C VAL A 132 -3.30 -16.58 3.70
N THR A 133 -2.39 -16.84 4.64
CA THR A 133 -2.67 -17.60 5.86
C THR A 133 -3.62 -16.84 6.78
N ALA A 134 -3.40 -15.53 6.96
CA ALA A 134 -4.26 -14.64 7.74
C ALA A 134 -5.68 -14.57 7.16
N GLN A 135 -5.84 -14.57 5.83
CA GLN A 135 -7.17 -14.59 5.21
C GLN A 135 -7.96 -15.84 5.58
N LYS A 136 -7.32 -17.02 5.54
CA LYS A 136 -7.96 -18.28 5.92
C LYS A 136 -8.37 -18.30 7.39
N ALA A 137 -7.50 -17.78 8.27
CA ALA A 137 -7.80 -17.65 9.69
C ALA A 137 -8.99 -16.71 9.93
N TRP A 138 -8.98 -15.53 9.31
CA TRP A 138 -10.06 -14.55 9.40
C TRP A 138 -11.41 -15.13 8.95
N ALA A 139 -11.45 -15.85 7.83
CA ALA A 139 -12.67 -16.49 7.35
C ALA A 139 -13.23 -17.50 8.38
N GLY A 140 -12.36 -18.27 9.03
CA GLY A 140 -12.74 -19.18 10.11
C GLY A 140 -13.21 -18.46 11.38
N GLU A 141 -12.60 -17.35 11.75
CA GLU A 141 -13.00 -16.52 12.90
C GLU A 141 -14.35 -15.82 12.66
N LEU A 142 -14.58 -15.32 11.45
CA LEU A 142 -15.84 -14.68 11.05
C LEU A 142 -17.04 -15.64 11.16
N GLN A 143 -16.84 -16.92 10.84
CA GLN A 143 -17.88 -17.95 10.99
C GLN A 143 -18.19 -18.26 12.46
N LYS A 144 -17.17 -18.19 13.34
CA LYS A 144 -17.31 -18.46 14.78
C LYS A 144 -17.88 -17.27 15.56
N ALA A 145 -17.78 -16.05 15.01
CA ALA A 145 -18.30 -14.84 15.63
C ALA A 145 -19.83 -14.92 15.78
N SER A 146 -20.29 -14.88 17.03
CA SER A 146 -21.70 -15.06 17.41
C SER A 146 -22.39 -13.75 17.74
N THR A 147 -21.64 -12.65 17.89
CA THR A 147 -22.16 -11.32 18.27
C THR A 147 -21.84 -10.27 17.20
N PRO A 148 -22.69 -9.25 17.01
CA PRO A 148 -22.40 -8.13 16.11
C PRO A 148 -21.05 -7.47 16.37
N ALA A 149 -20.71 -7.17 17.64
CA ALA A 149 -19.45 -6.51 18.00
C ALA A 149 -18.21 -7.33 17.63
N GLN A 150 -18.23 -8.65 17.83
CA GLN A 150 -17.13 -9.53 17.42
C GLN A 150 -16.93 -9.50 15.90
N VAL A 151 -18.02 -9.53 15.14
CA VAL A 151 -17.96 -9.44 13.67
C VAL A 151 -17.36 -8.09 13.24
N GLU A 152 -17.80 -6.98 13.84
CA GLU A 152 -17.29 -5.65 13.49
C GLU A 152 -15.78 -5.50 13.79
N LEU A 153 -15.30 -6.04 14.91
CA LEU A 153 -13.87 -6.06 15.24
C LEU A 153 -13.06 -6.86 14.21
N LEU A 154 -13.55 -8.03 13.81
CA LEU A 154 -12.90 -8.86 12.78
C LEU A 154 -12.87 -8.16 11.43
N VAL A 155 -13.95 -7.47 11.05
CA VAL A 155 -14.02 -6.69 9.79
C VAL A 155 -13.03 -5.53 9.81
N ALA A 156 -12.93 -4.79 10.91
CA ALA A 156 -11.99 -3.69 11.05
C ALA A 156 -10.53 -4.17 10.98
N ALA A 157 -10.21 -5.25 11.71
CA ALA A 157 -8.88 -5.85 11.70
C ALA A 157 -8.49 -6.34 10.30
N TRP A 158 -9.39 -7.05 9.61
CA TRP A 158 -9.11 -7.55 8.27
C TRP A 158 -8.98 -6.46 7.22
N SER A 159 -9.77 -5.38 7.31
CA SER A 159 -9.61 -4.23 6.44
C SER A 159 -8.20 -3.64 6.52
N GLY A 160 -7.64 -3.55 7.74
CA GLY A 160 -6.24 -3.16 7.96
C GLY A 160 -5.25 -4.15 7.34
N ASN A 161 -5.46 -5.46 7.55
CA ASN A 161 -4.59 -6.50 6.99
C ASN A 161 -4.57 -6.51 5.46
N VAL A 162 -5.72 -6.30 4.80
CA VAL A 162 -5.80 -6.20 3.34
C VAL A 162 -5.00 -4.99 2.84
N ALA A 163 -5.05 -3.85 3.53
CA ALA A 163 -4.25 -2.67 3.17
C ALA A 163 -2.74 -2.94 3.31
N VAL A 164 -2.32 -3.61 4.40
CA VAL A 164 -0.92 -4.01 4.60
C VAL A 164 -0.47 -5.01 3.54
N ALA A 165 -1.30 -6.00 3.21
CA ALA A 165 -1.00 -7.00 2.20
C ALA A 165 -0.85 -6.37 0.81
N ARG A 166 -1.69 -5.39 0.47
CA ARG A 166 -1.59 -4.63 -0.78
C ARG A 166 -0.27 -3.87 -0.87
N HIS A 167 0.07 -3.09 0.17
CA HIS A 167 1.34 -2.37 0.21
C HIS A 167 2.55 -3.32 0.07
N ALA A 168 2.50 -4.49 0.71
CA ALA A 168 3.56 -5.49 0.59
C ALA A 168 3.63 -6.11 -0.83
N ALA A 169 2.49 -6.35 -1.47
CA ALA A 169 2.42 -6.84 -2.84
C ALA A 169 2.98 -5.80 -3.84
N ASP A 170 2.59 -4.53 -3.71
CA ASP A 170 3.16 -3.41 -4.47
C ASP A 170 4.69 -3.37 -4.34
N TYR A 171 5.20 -3.45 -3.10
CA TYR A 171 6.64 -3.47 -2.84
C TYR A 171 7.33 -4.68 -3.49
N ASN A 172 6.76 -5.87 -3.37
CA ASN A 172 7.31 -7.10 -3.96
C ASN A 172 7.31 -7.04 -5.49
N GLN A 173 6.27 -6.48 -6.09
CA GLN A 173 6.19 -6.24 -7.54
C GLN A 173 7.30 -5.30 -8.00
N LEU A 174 7.47 -4.15 -7.33
CA LEU A 174 8.53 -3.21 -7.65
C LEU A 174 9.91 -3.86 -7.52
N ASN A 175 10.13 -4.60 -6.44
CA ASN A 175 11.38 -5.29 -6.22
C ASN A 175 11.68 -6.34 -7.31
N ALA A 176 10.65 -7.04 -7.82
CA ALA A 176 10.78 -7.97 -8.93
C ALA A 176 11.14 -7.27 -10.25
N GLN A 177 10.55 -6.10 -10.54
CA GLN A 177 10.86 -5.30 -11.74
C GLN A 177 12.32 -4.87 -11.80
N VAL A 178 12.94 -4.63 -10.64
CA VAL A 178 14.34 -4.21 -10.53
C VAL A 178 15.26 -5.35 -10.07
N SER A 179 14.84 -6.59 -10.22
CA SER A 179 15.63 -7.79 -9.83
C SER A 179 16.99 -7.84 -10.52
N SER A 180 17.10 -7.40 -11.78
CA SER A 180 18.38 -7.28 -12.51
C SER A 180 19.36 -6.28 -11.88
N TYR A 181 18.88 -5.43 -10.99
CA TYR A 181 19.68 -4.51 -10.19
C TYR A 181 20.05 -5.07 -8.81
N GLY A 182 19.53 -6.24 -8.43
CA GLY A 182 19.62 -6.77 -7.07
C GLY A 182 18.50 -6.29 -6.16
N GLY A 183 17.36 -5.88 -6.73
CA GLY A 183 16.24 -5.30 -6.00
C GLY A 183 16.34 -3.77 -5.85
N LEU A 184 15.43 -3.17 -5.09
CA LEU A 184 15.35 -1.71 -4.91
C LEU A 184 16.62 -1.11 -4.28
N SER A 185 17.22 -1.82 -3.32
CA SER A 185 18.48 -1.41 -2.70
C SER A 185 19.63 -1.43 -3.70
N GLY A 186 19.71 -2.47 -4.53
CA GLY A 186 20.69 -2.58 -5.60
C GLY A 186 20.50 -1.53 -6.69
N LEU A 187 19.25 -1.17 -7.03
CA LEU A 187 18.95 -0.06 -7.94
C LEU A 187 19.51 1.27 -7.40
N LEU A 188 19.22 1.60 -6.14
CA LEU A 188 19.70 2.82 -5.50
C LEU A 188 21.24 2.87 -5.42
N SER A 189 21.88 1.74 -5.10
CA SER A 189 23.34 1.63 -5.09
C SER A 189 23.95 1.87 -6.48
N LYS A 190 23.37 1.27 -7.53
CA LYS A 190 23.83 1.50 -8.91
C LYS A 190 23.58 2.95 -9.37
N ALA A 191 22.53 3.61 -8.87
CA ALA A 191 22.28 5.03 -9.13
C ALA A 191 23.34 5.91 -8.49
N ASP A 192 23.67 5.69 -7.22
CA ASP A 192 24.72 6.44 -6.53
C ASP A 192 26.09 6.26 -7.22
N ALA A 193 26.40 5.02 -7.63
CA ALA A 193 27.63 4.73 -8.36
C ALA A 193 27.69 5.47 -9.72
N ALA A 194 26.59 5.46 -10.49
CA ALA A 194 26.51 6.17 -11.76
C ALA A 194 26.66 7.70 -11.58
N VAL A 195 26.03 8.28 -10.55
CA VAL A 195 26.19 9.70 -10.21
C VAL A 195 27.63 10.01 -9.80
N SER A 196 28.28 9.13 -9.03
CA SER A 196 29.69 9.32 -8.66
C SER A 196 30.61 9.27 -9.88
N THR A 197 30.39 8.36 -10.82
CA THR A 197 31.14 8.31 -12.08
C THR A 197 30.91 9.58 -12.89
N ALA A 198 29.65 9.98 -13.07
CA ALA A 198 29.31 11.19 -13.79
C ALA A 198 30.01 12.43 -13.21
N ARG A 199 29.97 12.61 -11.88
CA ARG A 199 30.67 13.72 -11.21
C ARG A 199 32.18 13.68 -11.39
N ARG A 200 32.79 12.49 -11.34
CA ARG A 200 34.24 12.34 -11.57
C ARG A 200 34.62 12.75 -12.99
N ASP A 201 33.76 12.44 -13.94
CA ASP A 201 33.97 12.67 -15.36
C ASP A 201 33.37 14.02 -15.84
N ASN A 202 32.96 14.89 -14.91
CA ASN A 202 32.32 16.18 -15.18
C ASN A 202 31.03 16.11 -16.03
N LEU A 203 30.34 14.97 -16.00
CA LEU A 203 29.09 14.71 -16.71
C LEU A 203 27.86 15.15 -15.90
N ASP A 204 26.84 15.63 -16.61
CA ASP A 204 25.55 15.96 -16.00
C ASP A 204 24.81 14.69 -15.59
N ALA A 205 24.60 14.53 -14.28
CA ALA A 205 23.85 13.41 -13.71
C ALA A 205 22.33 13.51 -13.92
N GLY A 206 21.84 14.66 -14.40
CA GLY A 206 20.44 14.92 -14.66
C GLY A 206 19.57 14.72 -13.42
N ALA A 207 18.40 14.08 -13.61
CA ALA A 207 17.41 13.86 -12.55
C ALA A 207 17.74 12.69 -11.60
N VAL A 208 18.76 11.88 -11.87
CA VAL A 208 19.07 10.65 -11.10
C VAL A 208 19.21 10.91 -9.59
N PRO A 209 19.94 11.95 -9.11
CA PRO A 209 20.09 12.20 -7.68
C PRO A 209 18.76 12.52 -6.99
N THR A 210 17.93 13.36 -7.61
CA THR A 210 16.63 13.78 -7.07
C THR A 210 15.66 12.60 -7.04
N LEU A 211 15.58 11.82 -8.12
CA LEU A 211 14.71 10.64 -8.19
C LEU A 211 15.12 9.55 -7.18
N ALA A 212 16.43 9.33 -6.98
CA ALA A 212 16.92 8.41 -5.97
C ALA A 212 16.57 8.88 -4.54
N ALA A 213 16.59 10.19 -4.27
CA ALA A 213 16.16 10.75 -2.99
C ALA A 213 14.64 10.61 -2.78
N THR A 214 13.84 10.88 -3.81
CA THR A 214 12.38 10.67 -3.80
C THR A 214 12.03 9.22 -3.51
N LEU A 215 12.67 8.27 -4.23
CA LEU A 215 12.45 6.85 -4.01
C LEU A 215 12.78 6.44 -2.57
N ARG A 216 13.92 6.86 -2.02
CA ARG A 216 14.27 6.58 -0.61
C ARG A 216 13.23 7.11 0.37
N THR A 217 12.67 8.28 0.10
CA THR A 217 11.65 8.90 0.97
C THR A 217 10.34 8.13 0.90
N GLN A 218 9.88 7.76 -0.31
CA GLN A 218 8.67 6.98 -0.50
C GLN A 218 8.77 5.60 0.16
N LEU A 219 9.91 4.92 0.00
CA LEU A 219 10.14 3.62 0.64
C LEU A 219 10.14 3.71 2.16
N ARG A 220 10.68 4.78 2.76
CA ARG A 220 10.64 4.99 4.22
C ARG A 220 9.23 5.27 4.74
N ASN A 221 8.44 6.01 3.96
CA ASN A 221 7.11 6.43 4.36
C ASN A 221 6.02 5.40 4.03
N GLY A 222 6.36 4.29 3.37
CA GLY A 222 5.38 3.33 2.88
C GLY A 222 4.43 3.93 1.83
N ALA A 223 4.93 4.88 1.04
CA ALA A 223 4.17 5.50 -0.06
C ALA A 223 4.37 4.70 -1.36
N ASP A 224 3.40 4.78 -2.26
CA ASP A 224 3.52 4.20 -3.61
C ASP A 224 4.73 4.79 -4.34
N ALA A 225 5.70 3.92 -4.63
CA ALA A 225 6.97 4.25 -5.25
C ALA A 225 7.02 3.87 -6.75
N THR A 226 5.91 3.41 -7.33
CA THR A 226 5.88 2.84 -8.68
C THR A 226 6.37 3.81 -9.74
N HIS A 227 5.89 5.05 -9.70
CA HIS A 227 6.33 6.09 -10.61
C HIS A 227 7.80 6.46 -10.42
N ALA A 228 8.26 6.61 -9.17
CA ALA A 228 9.65 6.96 -8.89
C ALA A 228 10.63 5.88 -9.34
N VAL A 229 10.28 4.59 -9.21
CA VAL A 229 11.09 3.48 -9.74
C VAL A 229 11.20 3.57 -11.25
N LYS A 230 10.09 3.77 -11.96
CA LYS A 230 10.07 3.87 -13.42
C LYS A 230 10.88 5.06 -13.93
N ASP A 231 10.70 6.23 -13.32
CA ASP A 231 11.42 7.44 -13.69
C ASP A 231 12.92 7.30 -13.40
N LEU A 232 13.29 6.70 -12.27
CA LEU A 232 14.69 6.44 -11.93
C LEU A 232 15.34 5.49 -12.94
N LEU A 233 14.65 4.41 -13.35
CA LEU A 233 15.15 3.49 -14.37
C LEU A 233 15.41 4.20 -15.71
N SER A 234 14.49 5.05 -16.15
CA SER A 234 14.65 5.84 -17.37
C SER A 234 15.81 6.82 -17.28
N ALA A 235 15.89 7.61 -16.19
CA ALA A 235 16.96 8.56 -15.97
C ALA A 235 18.34 7.87 -15.89
N MET A 236 18.41 6.70 -15.25
CA MET A 236 19.61 5.87 -15.20
C MET A 236 20.07 5.37 -16.57
N GLN A 237 19.13 5.03 -17.47
CA GLN A 237 19.48 4.64 -18.82
C GLN A 237 20.11 5.80 -19.59
N THR A 238 19.54 6.99 -19.49
CA THR A 238 20.11 8.22 -20.07
C THR A 238 21.52 8.50 -19.54
N LEU A 239 21.72 8.44 -18.21
CA LEU A 239 23.01 8.69 -17.60
C LEU A 239 24.06 7.65 -18.03
N ARG A 240 23.68 6.37 -18.12
CA ARG A 240 24.59 5.32 -18.61
C ARG A 240 25.00 5.53 -20.06
N THR A 241 24.08 5.97 -20.91
CA THR A 241 24.41 6.32 -22.30
C THR A 241 25.39 7.48 -22.36
N LEU A 242 25.22 8.50 -21.51
CA LEU A 242 26.16 9.62 -21.42
C LEU A 242 27.56 9.19 -20.96
N ILE A 243 27.65 8.37 -19.90
CA ILE A 243 28.93 7.81 -19.41
C ILE A 243 29.59 6.95 -20.49
N SER A 244 28.81 6.10 -21.18
CA SER A 244 29.33 5.27 -22.28
C SER A 244 29.87 6.12 -23.44
N LEU A 245 29.15 7.17 -23.83
CA LEU A 245 29.60 8.12 -24.83
C LEU A 245 30.92 8.80 -24.42
N ASN A 246 31.02 9.27 -23.17
CA ASN A 246 32.25 9.86 -22.66
C ASN A 246 33.43 8.89 -22.75
N ASN A 247 33.25 7.64 -22.31
CA ASN A 247 34.28 6.60 -22.38
C ASN A 247 34.70 6.30 -23.82
N ASN A 248 33.75 6.25 -24.76
CA ASN A 248 34.03 6.02 -26.17
C ASN A 248 34.81 7.18 -26.81
N VAL A 249 34.45 8.42 -26.50
CA VAL A 249 35.19 9.61 -26.96
C VAL A 249 36.58 9.66 -26.35
N ALA A 250 36.71 9.38 -25.05
CA ALA A 250 37.99 9.32 -24.35
C ALA A 250 38.93 8.25 -24.92
N ALA A 251 38.39 7.09 -25.32
CA ALA A 251 39.16 6.01 -25.95
C ALA A 251 39.81 6.45 -27.28
N GLY A 252 39.23 7.43 -27.98
CA GLY A 252 39.78 8.00 -29.22
C GLY A 252 41.02 8.87 -29.02
N LEU A 253 41.28 9.38 -27.80
CA LEU A 253 42.41 10.28 -27.56
C LEU A 253 43.77 9.61 -27.69
N ARG A 254 43.91 8.37 -27.21
CA ARG A 254 45.22 7.70 -27.21
C ARG A 254 45.72 7.38 -28.63
N PRO A 255 44.92 6.79 -29.54
CA PRO A 255 45.32 6.62 -30.93
C PRO A 255 45.65 7.95 -31.63
N LEU A 256 44.86 8.99 -31.36
CA LEU A 256 45.09 10.33 -31.92
C LEU A 256 46.42 10.92 -31.46
N MET A 257 46.76 10.80 -30.18
CA MET A 257 48.05 11.25 -29.64
C MET A 257 49.22 10.61 -30.37
N LEU A 258 49.17 9.29 -30.62
CA LEU A 258 50.24 8.58 -31.33
C LEU A 258 50.44 9.09 -32.77
N LEU A 259 49.34 9.41 -33.47
CA LEU A 259 49.42 9.98 -34.81
C LEU A 259 50.02 11.40 -34.80
N VAL A 260 49.61 12.21 -33.83
CA VAL A 260 50.14 13.57 -33.64
C VAL A 260 51.63 13.54 -33.30
N ASP A 261 52.05 12.63 -32.42
CA ASP A 261 53.46 12.43 -32.08
C ASP A 261 54.28 11.96 -33.28
N GLN A 262 53.73 11.07 -34.12
CA GLN A 262 54.38 10.63 -35.37
C GLN A 262 54.60 11.83 -36.31
N ALA A 263 53.58 12.66 -36.52
CA ALA A 263 53.70 13.85 -37.37
C ALA A 263 54.74 14.85 -36.84
N ALA A 264 54.81 15.01 -35.51
CA ALA A 264 55.86 15.82 -34.89
C ALA A 264 57.26 15.22 -35.07
N ALA A 265 57.40 13.89 -34.94
CA ALA A 265 58.67 13.19 -35.11
C ALA A 265 59.18 13.23 -36.56
N GLU A 266 58.29 13.14 -37.54
CA GLU A 266 58.58 13.28 -38.97
C GLU A 266 58.77 14.75 -39.41
N GLN A 267 58.60 15.71 -38.49
CA GLN A 267 58.71 17.15 -38.76
C GLN A 267 57.80 17.61 -39.90
N THR A 268 56.59 17.06 -39.97
CA THR A 268 55.61 17.47 -40.97
C THR A 268 55.25 18.95 -40.81
N THR A 269 54.77 19.57 -41.89
CA THR A 269 54.53 21.02 -41.96
C THR A 269 53.67 21.54 -40.79
N ASN A 270 52.63 20.80 -40.38
CA ASN A 270 51.68 21.18 -39.35
C ASN A 270 51.84 20.43 -38.01
N GLY A 271 52.89 19.62 -37.82
CA GLY A 271 53.05 18.77 -36.63
C GLY A 271 52.86 19.49 -35.28
N ARG A 272 53.39 20.72 -35.13
CA ARG A 272 53.18 21.54 -33.91
C ARG A 272 51.73 22.01 -33.74
N SER A 273 51.06 22.35 -34.84
CA SER A 273 49.65 22.77 -34.82
C SER A 273 48.75 21.61 -34.39
N PHE A 274 49.05 20.39 -34.86
CA PHE A 274 48.33 19.19 -34.45
C PHE A 274 48.43 18.91 -32.95
N LEU A 275 49.61 19.14 -32.33
CA LEU A 275 49.76 19.03 -30.88
C LEU A 275 48.90 20.05 -30.12
N SER A 276 48.82 21.29 -30.61
CA SER A 276 47.93 22.31 -30.01
C SER A 276 46.47 21.89 -30.10
N GLN A 277 46.03 21.44 -31.29
CA GLN A 277 44.65 20.99 -31.51
C GLN A 277 44.31 19.75 -30.66
N PHE A 278 45.26 18.83 -30.48
CA PHE A 278 45.09 17.69 -29.59
C PHE A 278 44.87 18.13 -28.14
N ASN A 279 45.67 19.07 -27.64
CA ASN A 279 45.50 19.60 -26.28
C ASN A 279 44.15 20.32 -26.10
N ASP A 280 43.69 21.07 -27.11
CA ASP A 280 42.37 21.71 -27.11
C ASP A 280 41.24 20.69 -27.12
N ILE A 281 41.37 19.58 -27.87
CA ILE A 281 40.40 18.47 -27.85
C ILE A 281 40.35 17.83 -26.47
N LYS A 282 41.52 17.56 -25.87
CA LYS A 282 41.62 16.98 -24.52
C LYS A 282 40.94 17.86 -23.47
N GLN A 283 41.16 19.19 -23.54
CA GLN A 283 40.52 20.13 -22.63
C GLN A 283 39.00 20.18 -22.85
N ARG A 284 38.53 20.22 -24.11
CA ARG A 284 37.10 20.18 -24.42
C ARG A 284 36.42 18.89 -23.97
N LEU A 285 37.11 17.75 -24.00
CA LEU A 285 36.60 16.51 -23.42
C LEU A 285 36.41 16.65 -21.91
N HIS A 286 37.41 17.18 -21.21
CA HIS A 286 37.36 17.38 -19.77
C HIS A 286 36.21 18.32 -19.35
N ASP A 287 35.94 19.35 -20.16
CA ASP A 287 34.91 20.35 -19.86
C ASP A 287 33.51 19.94 -20.36
N ALA A 288 33.41 18.87 -21.16
CA ALA A 288 32.15 18.38 -21.69
C ALA A 288 31.33 17.67 -20.62
N SER A 289 30.09 18.11 -20.44
CA SER A 289 29.14 17.56 -19.48
C SER A 289 27.90 16.94 -20.13
N LEU A 290 27.63 17.25 -21.40
CA LEU A 290 26.42 16.86 -22.12
C LEU A 290 26.72 16.06 -23.40
N SER A 291 25.76 15.25 -23.86
CA SER A 291 25.91 14.41 -25.05
C SER A 291 26.30 15.19 -26.30
N ALA A 292 25.73 16.39 -26.49
CA ALA A 292 26.02 17.24 -27.65
C ALA A 292 27.49 17.73 -27.63
N GLN A 293 28.01 18.07 -26.46
CA GLN A 293 29.39 18.50 -26.28
C GLN A 293 30.35 17.34 -26.53
N LEU A 294 30.08 16.17 -25.96
CA LEU A 294 30.87 14.95 -26.20
C LEU A 294 30.87 14.54 -27.68
N SER A 295 29.72 14.65 -28.36
CA SER A 295 29.60 14.37 -29.78
C SER A 295 30.45 15.33 -30.63
N ALA A 296 30.47 16.62 -30.27
CA ALA A 296 31.32 17.61 -30.94
C ALA A 296 32.83 17.37 -30.70
N VAL A 297 33.20 16.88 -29.52
CA VAL A 297 34.58 16.43 -29.23
C VAL A 297 34.93 15.22 -30.09
N GLY A 298 34.04 14.22 -30.17
CA GLY A 298 34.23 13.05 -31.03
C GLY A 298 34.42 13.41 -32.51
N GLN A 299 33.65 14.37 -33.02
CA GLN A 299 33.84 14.92 -34.38
C GLN A 299 35.21 15.59 -34.53
N SER A 300 35.64 16.37 -33.53
CA SER A 300 36.96 17.02 -33.56
C SER A 300 38.11 16.02 -33.55
N ILE A 301 37.97 14.90 -32.81
CA ILE A 301 38.92 13.77 -32.85
C ILE A 301 39.01 13.20 -34.27
N ALA A 302 37.87 12.89 -34.89
CA ALA A 302 37.84 12.32 -36.23
C ALA A 302 38.44 13.28 -37.28
N THR A 303 38.11 14.57 -37.21
CA THR A 303 38.66 15.60 -38.11
C THR A 303 40.16 15.72 -37.98
N LEU A 304 40.70 15.80 -36.75
CA LEU A 304 42.15 15.89 -36.55
C LEU A 304 42.84 14.60 -36.99
N GLN A 305 42.25 13.44 -36.69
CA GLN A 305 42.78 12.15 -37.13
C GLN A 305 42.91 12.08 -38.65
N THR A 306 41.89 12.49 -39.40
CA THR A 306 41.94 12.54 -40.87
C THR A 306 43.01 13.52 -41.35
N ALA A 307 43.08 14.72 -40.77
CA ALA A 307 44.07 15.73 -41.16
C ALA A 307 45.52 15.23 -40.96
N VAL A 308 45.81 14.66 -39.79
CA VAL A 308 47.14 14.10 -39.47
C VAL A 308 47.47 12.95 -40.41
N GLN A 309 46.53 12.04 -40.66
CA GLN A 309 46.75 10.90 -41.55
C GLN A 309 47.02 11.35 -42.99
N THR A 310 46.26 12.33 -43.50
CA THR A 310 46.49 12.89 -44.83
C THR A 310 47.87 13.52 -44.96
N GLU A 311 48.33 14.24 -43.94
CA GLU A 311 49.65 14.86 -43.94
C GLU A 311 50.77 13.82 -43.89
N LEU A 312 50.68 12.84 -42.98
CA LEU A 312 51.61 11.72 -42.91
C LEU A 312 51.68 10.92 -44.23
N THR A 313 50.56 10.79 -44.97
CA THR A 313 50.57 10.16 -46.30
C THR A 313 51.13 11.05 -47.41
N THR A 314 51.09 12.37 -47.24
CA THR A 314 51.64 13.33 -48.23
C THR A 314 53.15 13.48 -48.05
N ASP A 315 53.64 13.48 -46.81
CA ASP A 315 55.06 13.57 -46.47
C ASP A 315 55.79 12.21 -46.56
N GLN A 316 55.08 11.13 -46.91
CA GLN A 316 55.61 9.76 -47.09
C GLN A 316 56.69 9.60 -48.18
N CYS A 317 56.95 10.62 -49.01
CA CYS A 317 57.92 10.57 -50.12
C CYS A 317 58.93 11.74 -50.16
N GLY A 318 59.16 12.43 -49.04
CA GLY A 318 59.77 13.78 -49.06
C GLY A 318 61.24 13.93 -48.67
N HIS A 319 61.86 12.99 -47.95
CA HIS A 319 63.31 13.09 -47.75
C HIS A 319 64.01 12.56 -48.99
N SER A 320 64.60 13.46 -49.78
CA SER A 320 65.71 13.11 -50.65
C SER A 320 66.84 12.62 -49.75
N VAL A 321 66.79 11.34 -49.38
CA VAL A 321 67.97 10.63 -48.89
C VAL A 321 68.93 10.62 -50.07
N GLY A 322 69.82 11.61 -50.12
CA GLY A 322 70.92 11.63 -51.08
C GLY A 322 71.58 10.26 -51.03
N SER A 323 71.62 9.57 -52.18
CA SER A 323 72.21 8.25 -52.43
C SER A 323 73.11 7.75 -51.30
N GLY A 324 72.54 7.11 -50.28
CA GLY A 324 73.32 6.80 -49.08
C GLY A 324 72.49 6.44 -47.85
N LYS A 325 72.11 5.16 -47.78
CA LYS A 325 71.64 4.41 -46.60
C LYS A 325 70.18 4.60 -46.19
N VAL A 326 69.39 3.58 -46.52
CA VAL A 326 68.17 3.19 -45.81
C VAL A 326 68.57 2.64 -44.44
N ILE A 327 68.01 3.18 -43.35
CA ILE A 327 68.09 2.55 -42.02
C ILE A 327 66.76 1.83 -41.79
N THR A 328 66.77 0.50 -41.87
CA THR A 328 65.65 -0.34 -41.45
C THR A 328 65.73 -0.53 -39.94
N LEU A 329 64.82 0.10 -39.19
CA LEU A 329 64.64 -0.18 -37.76
C LEU A 329 63.56 -1.26 -37.61
N ASN A 330 64.00 -2.47 -37.24
CA ASN A 330 63.11 -3.56 -36.90
C ASN A 330 62.78 -3.44 -35.41
N LEU A 331 61.61 -2.89 -35.07
CA LEU A 331 61.17 -2.78 -33.69
C LEU A 331 60.47 -4.08 -33.29
N THR A 332 61.26 -5.04 -32.80
CA THR A 332 60.77 -6.10 -31.92
C THR A 332 61.18 -5.79 -30.50
N LEU A 333 60.19 -5.49 -29.64
CA LEU A 333 60.23 -5.66 -28.19
C LEU A 333 58.81 -5.87 -27.66
#